data_AF-A0A7C5T0Q0-F1
#
_entry.id   AF-A0A7C5T0Q0-F1
#
_cell.length_a   1.000
_cell.length_b   1.000
_cell.length_c   1.000
_cell.angle_alpha   90.00
_cell.angle_beta   90.00
_cell.angle_gamma   90.00
#
_symmetry.space_group_name_H-M   'P 1'
#
loop_
_entity.id
_entity.type
_entity.pdbx_description
1 polymer ?
#
loop_
_entity_poly.entity_id
_entity_poly.type
_entity_poly.pdbx_seq_one_letter_code
_entity_poly.pdbx_strand_id
1 'polypeptide(L)'
;MLSKSLFDGKKLYGNLGDYPFTAESLFRIGLALCTYLVIKGEEKPTLGVNVLNFATMSLAVGFMAGGGDVVVGEGNVSVIHREEENALIFEGLDEIDLKKIESILFSRYHIPRKRGKEVGKLWIQENKL
;
A
#
# COMPACT_ATOMS: atom_id res chain seq x y z
N MET A 1 -20.30 16.32 -4.85
CA MET A 1 -18.84 16.56 -4.88
C MET A 1 -18.27 15.61 -5.90
N LEU A 2 -17.80 16.12 -7.05
CA LEU A 2 -17.00 15.30 -7.97
C LEU A 2 -15.77 14.87 -7.18
N SER A 3 -15.67 13.58 -6.87
CA SER A 3 -14.57 12.98 -6.13
C SER A 3 -13.28 13.32 -6.87
N LYS A 4 -12.46 14.20 -6.30
CA LYS A 4 -11.06 14.33 -6.71
C LYS A 4 -10.45 12.92 -6.57
N SER A 5 -9.70 12.45 -7.57
CA SER A 5 -8.99 11.18 -7.47
C SER A 5 -8.11 11.22 -6.21
N LEU A 6 -8.04 10.12 -5.48
CA LEU A 6 -7.14 9.94 -4.35
C LEU A 6 -5.69 9.98 -4.82
N PHE A 7 -5.39 9.36 -5.96
CA PHE A 7 -4.07 9.38 -6.59
C PHE A 7 -3.96 10.47 -7.66
N ASP A 8 -2.83 11.17 -7.70
CA ASP A 8 -2.42 12.03 -8.80
C ASP A 8 -1.32 11.33 -9.60
N GLY A 9 -1.67 10.77 -10.75
CA GLY A 9 -0.83 9.83 -11.48
C GLY A 9 -0.49 8.61 -10.61
N LYS A 10 0.80 8.42 -10.31
CA LYS A 10 1.31 7.35 -9.43
C LYS A 10 1.57 7.79 -7.98
N LYS A 11 1.12 8.99 -7.62
CA LYS A 11 1.46 9.61 -6.34
C LYS A 11 0.22 9.77 -5.47
N LEU A 12 0.40 9.60 -4.17
CA LEU A 12 -0.56 9.96 -3.14
C LEU A 12 0.07 11.03 -2.26
N TYR A 13 -0.61 12.17 -2.10
CA TYR A 13 -0.13 13.30 -1.32
C TYR A 13 -0.90 13.43 0.00
N GLY A 14 -0.23 13.83 1.07
CA GLY A 14 -0.88 14.06 2.36
C GLY A 14 0.07 14.46 3.47
N ASN A 15 -0.48 15.04 4.54
CA ASN A 15 0.28 15.28 5.78
C ASN A 15 0.16 14.06 6.70
N LEU A 16 1.26 13.62 7.31
CA LEU A 16 1.24 12.50 8.25
C LEU A 16 0.25 12.78 9.39
N GLY A 17 -0.67 11.84 9.63
CA GLY A 17 -1.69 11.97 10.67
C GLY A 17 -3.02 12.56 10.19
N ASP A 18 -3.05 13.22 9.03
CA ASP A 18 -4.26 13.74 8.39
C ASP A 18 -4.66 12.87 7.19
N TYR A 19 -5.92 12.90 6.78
CA TYR A 19 -6.33 12.21 5.56
C TYR A 19 -5.60 12.79 4.32
N PRO A 20 -5.03 11.95 3.43
CA PRO A 20 -5.15 10.49 3.35
C PRO A 20 -4.07 9.67 4.09
N PHE A 21 -3.15 10.31 4.81
CA PHE A 21 -2.06 9.67 5.56
C PHE A 21 -2.38 9.43 7.05
N THR A 22 -3.63 9.10 7.38
CA THR A 22 -3.94 8.52 8.69
C THR A 22 -3.52 7.04 8.72
N ALA A 23 -3.22 6.50 9.91
CA ALA A 23 -2.87 5.09 10.04
C ALA A 23 -3.98 4.17 9.48
N GLU A 24 -5.24 4.49 9.74
CA GLU A 24 -6.40 3.75 9.23
C GLU A 24 -6.51 3.84 7.70
N SER A 25 -6.35 5.05 7.13
CA SER A 25 -6.46 5.25 5.68
C SER A 25 -5.37 4.48 4.95
N LEU A 26 -4.12 4.58 5.42
CA LEU A 26 -2.98 3.88 4.86
C LEU A 26 -3.11 2.36 5.03
N PHE A 27 -3.60 1.88 6.17
CA PHE A 27 -3.93 0.47 6.37
C PHE A 27 -4.94 -0.01 5.32
N ARG A 28 -6.01 0.75 5.07
CA ARG A 28 -7.01 0.38 4.06
C ARG A 28 -6.41 0.39 2.65
N ILE A 29 -5.57 1.38 2.33
CA ILE A 29 -4.84 1.47 1.06
C ILE A 29 -3.96 0.23 0.85
N GLY A 30 -3.15 -0.14 1.85
CA GLY A 30 -2.30 -1.33 1.77
C GLY A 30 -3.11 -2.62 1.57
N LEU A 31 -4.25 -2.74 2.25
CA LEU A 31 -5.15 -3.89 2.12
C LEU A 31 -5.78 -3.97 0.72
N ALA A 32 -6.25 -2.84 0.19
CA ALA A 32 -6.79 -2.76 -1.17
C ALA A 32 -5.73 -3.07 -2.23
N LEU A 33 -4.50 -2.57 -2.04
CA LEU A 33 -3.37 -2.86 -2.91
C LEU A 33 -3.06 -4.35 -2.96
N CYS A 34 -2.93 -5.01 -1.80
CA CYS A 34 -2.71 -6.46 -1.75
C CYS A 34 -3.86 -7.23 -2.43
N THR A 35 -5.10 -6.84 -2.15
CA THR A 35 -6.29 -7.47 -2.75
C THR A 35 -6.29 -7.34 -4.27
N TYR A 36 -5.92 -6.17 -4.79
CA TYR A 36 -5.81 -5.94 -6.23
C TYR A 36 -4.79 -6.88 -6.88
N LEU A 37 -3.60 -7.03 -6.27
CA LEU A 37 -2.56 -7.90 -6.81
C LEU A 37 -2.99 -9.37 -6.82
N VAL A 38 -3.67 -9.84 -5.77
CA VAL A 38 -4.25 -11.20 -5.75
C VAL A 38 -5.27 -11.37 -6.87
N ILE A 39 -6.16 -10.41 -7.10
CA ILE A 39 -7.14 -10.44 -8.21
C ILE A 39 -6.44 -10.45 -9.58
N LYS A 40 -5.29 -9.78 -9.70
CA LYS A 40 -4.46 -9.74 -10.93
C LYS A 40 -3.74 -11.07 -11.20
N GLY A 41 -3.72 -12.00 -10.23
CA GLY A 41 -3.13 -13.33 -10.37
C GLY A 41 -1.87 -13.55 -9.54
N GLU A 42 -1.46 -12.59 -8.71
CA GLU A 42 -0.31 -12.76 -7.81
C GLU A 42 -0.74 -13.54 -6.56
N GLU A 43 -0.41 -14.83 -6.49
CA GLU A 43 -0.81 -15.70 -5.36
C GLU A 43 -0.24 -15.22 -4.02
N LYS A 44 0.99 -14.69 -4.04
CA LYS A 44 1.67 -14.16 -2.85
C LYS A 44 2.35 -12.83 -3.16
N PRO A 45 1.58 -11.72 -3.17
CA PRO A 45 2.12 -10.41 -3.52
C PRO A 45 3.20 -9.96 -2.55
N THR A 46 4.19 -9.24 -3.05
CA THR A 46 5.28 -8.65 -2.25
C THR A 46 5.30 -7.13 -2.45
N LEU A 47 5.27 -6.38 -1.34
CA LEU A 47 5.40 -4.94 -1.32
C LEU A 47 6.83 -4.53 -0.93
N GLY A 48 7.51 -3.82 -1.80
CA GLY A 48 8.75 -3.13 -1.50
C GLY A 48 8.50 -1.78 -0.83
N VAL A 49 9.25 -1.45 0.21
CA VAL A 49 9.28 -0.09 0.80
C VAL A 49 10.71 0.41 0.92
N ASN A 50 10.94 1.68 0.62
CA ASN A 50 12.28 2.28 0.69
C ASN A 50 12.73 2.65 2.11
N VAL A 51 11.77 2.92 3.00
CA VAL A 51 12.03 3.33 4.38
C VAL A 51 10.95 2.76 5.29
N LEU A 52 11.27 2.50 6.56
CA LEU A 52 10.31 2.12 7.59
C LEU A 52 9.98 3.34 8.46
N ASN A 53 8.85 3.99 8.19
CA ASN A 53 8.35 5.11 8.99
C ASN A 53 6.84 5.00 9.18
N PHE A 54 6.21 6.02 9.79
CA PHE A 54 4.78 6.00 10.06
C PHE A 54 3.92 5.70 8.81
N ALA A 55 4.21 6.34 7.68
CA ALA A 55 3.41 6.18 6.48
C ALA A 55 3.58 4.79 5.85
N THR A 56 4.82 4.38 5.61
CA THR A 56 5.12 3.10 4.96
C THR A 56 4.75 1.91 5.84
N MET A 57 4.92 2.01 7.17
CA MET A 57 4.50 0.95 8.10
C MET A 57 2.98 0.84 8.22
N SER A 58 2.26 1.96 8.27
CA SER A 58 0.78 1.91 8.31
C SER A 58 0.21 1.23 7.07
N LEU A 59 0.80 1.51 5.90
CA LEU A 59 0.48 0.85 4.64
C LEU A 59 0.89 -0.63 4.64
N ALA A 60 2.11 -0.93 5.09
CA ALA A 60 2.64 -2.30 5.16
C ALA A 60 1.78 -3.22 6.02
N VAL A 61 1.29 -2.74 7.17
CA VAL A 61 0.39 -3.52 8.03
C VAL A 61 -0.91 -3.88 7.30
N GLY A 62 -1.46 -2.96 6.50
CA GLY A 62 -2.60 -3.23 5.63
C GLY A 62 -2.32 -4.29 4.59
N PHE A 63 -1.17 -4.19 3.92
CA PHE A 63 -0.75 -5.15 2.89
C PHE A 63 -0.55 -6.55 3.46
N MET A 64 0.12 -6.69 4.61
CA MET A 64 0.27 -7.96 5.33
C MET A 64 -1.06 -8.55 5.77
N ALA A 65 -2.01 -7.73 6.21
CA ALA A 65 -3.35 -8.18 6.56
C ALA A 65 -4.13 -8.71 5.33
N GLY A 66 -3.75 -8.34 4.11
CA GLY A 66 -4.25 -8.92 2.86
C GLY A 66 -3.61 -10.26 2.49
N GLY A 67 -2.52 -10.64 3.16
CA GLY A 67 -1.77 -11.88 2.94
C GLY A 67 -0.48 -11.73 2.13
N GLY A 68 -0.15 -10.52 1.69
CA GLY A 68 1.09 -10.23 0.97
C GLY A 68 2.26 -9.96 1.91
N ASP A 69 3.48 -10.33 1.50
CA ASP A 69 4.70 -10.05 2.26
C ASP A 69 5.20 -8.63 1.99
N VAL A 70 5.93 -8.04 2.94
CA VAL A 70 6.55 -6.72 2.81
C VAL A 70 8.06 -6.87 2.96
N VAL A 71 8.82 -6.19 2.12
CA VAL A 71 10.29 -6.20 2.12
C VAL A 71 10.81 -4.77 2.14
N VAL A 72 11.90 -4.53 2.88
CA VAL A 72 12.66 -3.28 2.72
C VAL A 72 13.53 -3.43 1.47
N GLY A 73 13.23 -2.66 0.42
CA GLY A 73 13.80 -2.82 -0.91
C GLY A 73 12.72 -2.97 -2.00
N GLU A 74 13.00 -3.79 -3.01
CA GLU A 74 12.11 -3.99 -4.17
C GLU A 74 11.18 -5.20 -3.97
N GLY A 75 9.90 -5.02 -4.35
CA GLY A 75 8.89 -6.08 -4.40
C GLY A 75 8.20 -6.15 -5.77
N ASN A 76 7.08 -6.86 -5.88
CA ASN A 76 6.25 -6.84 -7.10
C ASN A 76 5.74 -5.41 -7.40
N VAL A 77 5.40 -4.69 -6.34
CA VAL A 77 5.07 -3.25 -6.32
C VAL A 77 5.95 -2.61 -5.26
N SER A 78 6.43 -1.41 -5.52
CA SER A 78 7.24 -0.66 -4.56
C SER A 78 6.54 0.64 -4.17
N VAL A 79 6.62 1.02 -2.90
CA VAL A 79 6.14 2.30 -2.40
C VAL A 79 7.32 3.10 -1.87
N ILE A 80 7.57 4.24 -2.51
CA ILE A 80 8.62 5.17 -2.13
C ILE A 80 8.00 6.34 -1.37
N HIS A 81 8.37 6.51 -0.10
CA HIS A 81 8.05 7.73 0.63
C HIS A 81 9.07 8.83 0.30
N ARG A 82 8.58 9.96 -0.21
CA ARG A 82 9.35 11.19 -0.44
C ARG A 82 8.91 12.26 0.55
N GLU A 83 9.73 12.47 1.57
CA GLU A 83 9.43 13.43 2.64
C GLU A 83 9.32 14.87 2.14
N GLU A 84 10.20 15.29 1.22
CA GLU A 84 10.19 16.64 0.64
C GLU A 84 8.89 16.98 -0.10
N GLU A 85 8.26 15.97 -0.70
CA GLU A 85 7.02 16.12 -1.46
C GLU A 85 5.77 15.80 -0.62
N ASN A 86 5.95 15.34 0.64
CA ASN A 86 4.88 14.73 1.45
C ASN A 86 4.05 13.71 0.65
N ALA A 87 4.75 12.80 -0.03
CA ALA A 87 4.17 11.91 -1.03
C ALA A 87 4.58 10.45 -0.85
N LEU A 88 3.65 9.55 -1.16
CA LEU A 88 3.91 8.14 -1.43
C LEU A 88 3.81 7.89 -2.94
N ILE A 89 4.87 7.34 -3.53
CA ILE A 89 4.94 7.03 -4.96
C ILE A 89 4.83 5.51 -5.13
N PHE A 90 3.89 5.08 -5.96
CA PHE A 90 3.60 3.68 -6.22
C PHE A 90 4.21 3.25 -7.56
N GLU A 91 5.25 2.42 -7.51
CA GLU A 91 5.96 1.87 -8.67
C GLU A 91 5.54 0.44 -8.97
N GLY A 92 5.64 0.00 -10.23
CA GLY A 92 5.14 -1.32 -10.66
C GLY A 92 3.62 -1.37 -10.92
N LEU A 93 2.93 -0.23 -10.84
CA LEU A 93 1.51 -0.07 -11.18
C LEU A 93 1.31 0.97 -12.28
N ASP A 94 0.33 0.73 -13.16
CA ASP A 94 -0.15 1.73 -14.10
C ASP A 94 -1.25 2.59 -13.49
N GLU A 95 -1.53 3.78 -14.06
CA GLU A 95 -2.58 4.66 -13.54
C GLU A 95 -3.97 3.99 -13.52
N ILE A 96 -4.23 3.12 -14.51
CA ILE A 96 -5.47 2.35 -14.54
C ILE A 96 -5.57 1.34 -13.38
N ASP A 97 -4.44 0.84 -12.89
CA ASP A 97 -4.40 -0.06 -11.73
C ASP A 97 -4.77 0.72 -10.45
N LEU A 98 -4.27 1.95 -10.31
CA LEU A 98 -4.60 2.82 -9.17
C LEU A 98 -6.08 3.19 -9.14
N LYS A 99 -6.72 3.42 -10.30
CA LYS A 99 -8.18 3.61 -10.38
C LYS A 99 -8.97 2.38 -9.92
N LYS A 100 -8.48 1.17 -10.21
CA LYS A 100 -9.10 -0.07 -9.70
C LYS A 100 -8.93 -0.20 -8.20
N ILE A 101 -7.76 0.18 -7.66
CA ILE A 101 -7.50 0.20 -6.21
C ILE A 101 -8.42 1.21 -5.51
N GLU A 102 -8.59 2.42 -6.06
CA GLU A 102 -9.58 3.40 -5.58
C GLU A 102 -11.00 2.81 -5.59
N SER A 103 -11.37 2.12 -6.67
CA SER A 103 -12.68 1.46 -6.74
C SER A 103 -12.87 0.42 -5.64
N ILE A 104 -11.82 -0.33 -5.25
CA ILE A 104 -11.87 -1.26 -4.13
C ILE A 104 -12.04 -0.48 -2.81
N LEU A 105 -11.23 0.56 -2.61
CA LEU A 105 -11.20 1.38 -1.39
C LEU A 105 -12.53 2.05 -1.06
N PHE A 106 -13.16 2.64 -2.07
CA PHE A 106 -14.39 3.41 -1.93
C PHE A 106 -15.66 2.59 -2.21
N SER A 107 -15.51 1.30 -2.51
CA SER A 107 -16.66 0.39 -2.57
C SER A 107 -17.32 0.26 -1.20
N ARG A 108 -18.60 -0.10 -1.20
CA ARG A 108 -19.33 -0.47 0.03
C ARG A 108 -18.99 -1.88 0.51
N TYR A 109 -18.27 -2.66 -0.30
CA TYR A 109 -17.93 -4.03 0.01
C TYR A 109 -16.76 -4.07 1.00
N HIS A 110 -16.82 -5.04 1.91
CA HIS A 110 -15.72 -5.28 2.84
C HIS A 110 -14.52 -5.86 2.08
N ILE A 111 -13.33 -5.27 2.26
CA ILE A 111 -12.09 -5.81 1.69
C ILE A 111 -11.63 -7.01 2.54
N PRO A 112 -11.56 -8.23 1.98
CA PRO A 112 -11.21 -9.44 2.73
C PRO A 112 -9.87 -9.32 3.46
N ARG A 113 -9.77 -9.92 4.65
CA ARG A 113 -8.54 -9.97 5.44
C ARG A 113 -8.15 -11.41 5.73
N LYS A 114 -6.85 -11.69 5.69
CA LYS A 114 -6.25 -12.93 6.13
C LYS A 114 -6.10 -12.95 7.65
N ARG A 115 -5.98 -14.15 8.22
CA ARG A 115 -5.90 -14.36 9.68
C ARG A 115 -4.85 -15.40 10.02
N GLY A 116 -4.30 -15.30 11.24
CA GLY A 116 -3.33 -16.25 11.76
C GLY A 116 -2.11 -16.39 10.84
N LYS A 117 -1.80 -17.62 10.43
CA LYS A 117 -0.61 -17.95 9.61
C LYS A 117 -0.67 -17.42 8.17
N GLU A 118 -1.85 -17.01 7.69
CA GLU A 118 -2.02 -16.43 6.35
C GLU A 118 -1.69 -14.94 6.30
N VAL A 119 -1.48 -14.27 7.44
CA VAL A 119 -1.01 -12.88 7.46
C VAL A 119 0.42 -12.84 6.95
N GLY A 120 0.69 -11.89 6.05
CA GLY A 120 2.00 -11.72 5.45
C GLY A 120 3.09 -11.31 6.45
N LYS A 121 4.34 -11.46 6.03
CA LYS A 121 5.52 -11.19 6.86
C LYS A 121 6.23 -9.92 6.41
N LEU A 122 6.88 -9.25 7.35
CA LEU A 122 7.83 -8.17 7.08
C LEU A 122 9.25 -8.72 7.11
N TRP A 123 10.00 -8.52 6.03
CA TRP A 123 11.42 -8.86 5.92
C TRP A 123 12.25 -7.59 5.93
N ILE A 124 12.99 -7.42 7.02
CA ILE A 124 13.95 -6.34 7.18
C ILE A 124 15.32 -6.98 6.93
N GLN A 125 15.95 -6.68 5.80
CA GLN A 125 17.37 -7.00 5.67
C GLN A 125 18.13 -6.00 6.53
N GLU A 126 18.90 -6.49 7.52
CA GLU A 126 19.88 -5.66 8.22
C GLU A 126 20.96 -5.22 7.22
N ASN A 127 20.75 -4.10 6.54
CA ASN A 127 21.88 -3.38 5.96
C ASN A 127 22.57 -2.62 7.11
N LYS A 128 23.52 -3.31 7.75
CA LYS A 128 24.62 -2.65 8.45
C LYS A 128 25.46 -1.92 7.41
N LEU A 129 25.29 -0.60 7.31
CA LEU A 129 26.35 0.32 6.93
C LEU A 129 26.34 1.49 7.91
#